data_AF-A0A8B7DBA8-F1
#
_entry.id   AF-A0A8B7DBA8-F1
#
_cell.length_a   1.000
_cell.length_b   1.000
_cell.length_c   1.000
_cell.angle_alpha   90.00
_cell.angle_beta   90.00
_cell.angle_gamma   90.00
#
_symmetry.space_group_name_H-M   'P 1'
#
loop_
_entity.id
_entity.type
_entity.pdbx_description
1 polymer ?
#
loop_
_entity_poly.entity_id
_entity_poly.type
_entity_poly.pdbx_seq_one_letter_code
_entity_poly.pdbx_strand_id
1 'polypeptide(L)'
;MELKLIPIAASHGWIELTLPSNPHSCNGFKVLNKDDERAKKLTKEIHDLRATLDIKVSKVNEEHARPLQESLTITDFPLNPFKLLEEVKSSNVPNKFRLRVKIIAVKPSIIQECIIGICGTCDQFIRFNDTFLKEVVFNDTMQCINCKNDLMNITYAFEILVLDSTGLLQVNVFDKEAHRFFNNIKPSLLLRDENIRLNYENKLKRICNEGKSLDYEDELPWVEICVCSFHSISQPNHPRYSLFGTSLI
;
A
#
# COMPACT_ATOMS: atom_id res chain seq x y z
N MET A 1 9.09 -37.80 16.58
CA MET A 1 9.41 -37.33 15.22
C MET A 1 10.01 -35.95 15.38
N GLU A 2 11.33 -35.82 15.26
CA GLU A 2 12.01 -34.53 15.33
C GLU A 2 11.81 -33.80 14.00
N LEU A 3 11.21 -32.62 14.05
CA LEU A 3 11.14 -31.71 12.91
C LEU A 3 12.56 -31.18 12.68
N LYS A 4 13.22 -31.63 11.62
CA LYS A 4 14.44 -30.99 11.13
C LYS A 4 14.05 -29.70 10.42
N LEU A 5 14.30 -28.58 11.08
CA LEU A 5 14.27 -27.25 10.47
C LEU A 5 15.44 -27.17 9.49
N ILE A 6 15.16 -27.01 8.20
CA ILE A 6 16.16 -26.74 7.18
C ILE A 6 16.13 -25.23 6.94
N PRO A 7 17.11 -24.46 7.42
CA PRO A 7 17.19 -23.04 7.13
C PRO A 7 17.53 -22.89 5.65
N ILE A 8 16.56 -22.44 4.85
CA ILE A 8 16.82 -21.97 3.50
C ILE A 8 17.28 -20.53 3.65
N ALA A 9 18.53 -20.27 3.23
CA ALA A 9 19.24 -18.99 3.17
C ALA A 9 18.51 -17.77 3.78
N ALA A 10 19.10 -17.24 4.86
CA ALA A 10 18.72 -15.95 5.44
C ALA A 10 18.98 -14.82 4.44
N SER A 11 18.00 -14.57 3.57
CA SER A 11 17.91 -13.35 2.79
C SER A 11 16.58 -12.71 3.17
N HIS A 12 16.61 -11.43 3.56
CA HIS A 12 15.43 -10.57 3.76
C HIS A 12 14.67 -10.64 5.11
N GLY A 13 15.25 -11.16 6.19
CA GLY A 13 14.74 -10.90 7.55
C GLY A 13 13.40 -11.56 7.91
N TRP A 14 12.90 -12.49 7.09
CA TRP A 14 11.81 -13.41 7.45
C TRP A 14 12.27 -14.87 7.32
N ILE A 15 11.65 -15.76 8.11
CA ILE A 15 11.85 -17.20 8.03
C ILE A 15 10.59 -17.79 7.39
N GLU A 16 10.73 -18.30 6.17
CA GLU A 16 9.66 -19.02 5.50
C GLU A 16 9.67 -20.50 5.93
N LEU A 17 8.51 -21.02 6.32
CA LEU A 17 8.33 -22.42 6.70
C LEU A 17 7.50 -23.13 5.63
N THR A 18 8.14 -23.89 4.75
CA THR A 18 7.45 -24.72 3.75
C THR A 18 7.06 -26.06 4.37
N LEU A 19 5.78 -26.41 4.29
CA LEU A 19 5.29 -27.74 4.68
C LEU A 19 5.17 -28.64 3.44
N PRO A 20 5.66 -29.89 3.48
CA PRO A 20 5.51 -30.82 2.38
C PRO A 20 4.04 -31.21 2.19
N SER A 21 3.61 -31.32 0.94
CA SER A 21 2.23 -31.57 0.51
C SER A 21 1.73 -33.01 0.72
N ASN A 22 2.47 -33.85 1.45
CA ASN A 22 2.16 -35.28 1.58
C ASN A 22 1.41 -35.60 2.89
N PRO A 23 0.12 -35.98 2.84
CA PRO A 23 -0.74 -36.14 4.03
C PRO A 23 -0.44 -37.38 4.89
N HIS A 24 0.49 -38.26 4.48
CA HIS A 24 0.78 -39.50 5.21
C HIS A 24 1.97 -39.44 6.17
N SER A 25 2.71 -38.34 6.25
CA SER A 25 3.85 -38.19 7.18
C SER A 25 3.78 -36.98 8.11
N CYS A 26 2.81 -36.09 7.92
CA CYS A 26 2.67 -34.86 8.71
C CYS A 26 1.32 -34.87 9.43
N ASN A 27 1.32 -35.12 10.74
CA ASN A 27 0.22 -34.70 11.59
C ASN A 27 0.10 -33.18 11.39
N GLY A 28 -0.93 -32.71 10.68
CA GLY A 28 -1.08 -31.30 10.30
C GLY A 28 -1.11 -30.33 11.50
N PHE A 29 -1.51 -29.09 11.26
CA PHE A 29 -1.62 -28.10 12.35
C PHE A 29 -2.53 -28.62 13.46
N LYS A 30 -1.93 -28.91 14.62
CA LYS A 30 -2.68 -29.31 15.81
C LYS A 30 -2.95 -28.08 16.65
N VAL A 31 -4.21 -27.67 16.69
CA VAL A 31 -4.65 -26.62 17.62
C VAL A 31 -4.67 -27.22 19.02
N LEU A 32 -3.91 -26.63 19.93
CA LEU A 32 -3.92 -27.01 21.34
C LEU A 32 -5.12 -26.37 22.03
N ASN A 33 -5.71 -27.07 23.01
CA ASN A 33 -6.75 -26.51 23.84
C ASN A 33 -6.17 -25.35 24.67
N LYS A 34 -6.96 -24.28 24.88
CA LYS A 34 -6.58 -23.11 25.70
C LYS A 34 -6.26 -23.49 27.16
N ASP A 35 -6.84 -24.58 27.64
CA ASP A 35 -6.58 -25.09 28.99
C ASP A 35 -5.32 -25.97 29.08
N ASP A 36 -4.68 -26.32 27.95
CA ASP A 36 -3.43 -27.08 27.94
C ASP A 36 -2.30 -26.23 28.55
N GLU A 37 -1.67 -26.73 29.61
CA GLU A 37 -0.57 -26.05 30.30
C GLU A 37 0.62 -25.71 29.38
N ARG A 38 0.86 -26.51 28.33
CA ARG A 38 1.87 -26.20 27.31
C ARG A 38 1.47 -25.02 26.45
N ALA A 39 0.18 -24.91 26.09
CA ALA A 39 -0.33 -23.78 25.33
C ALA A 39 -0.26 -22.47 26.13
N LYS A 40 -0.58 -22.52 27.43
CA LYS A 40 -0.45 -21.37 28.33
C LYS A 40 1.00 -20.91 28.47
N LYS A 41 1.93 -21.85 28.66
CA LYS A 41 3.37 -21.56 28.74
C LYS A 41 3.90 -20.92 27.45
N LEU A 42 3.60 -21.51 26.29
CA LEU A 42 4.01 -20.97 24.99
C LEU A 42 3.39 -19.59 24.71
N THR A 43 2.14 -19.37 25.09
CA THR A 43 1.48 -18.07 24.93
C THR A 43 2.19 -16.98 25.74
N LYS A 44 2.58 -17.30 26.98
CA LYS A 44 3.35 -16.40 27.83
C LYS A 44 4.73 -16.11 27.23
N GLU A 45 5.46 -17.14 26.78
CA GLU A 45 6.76 -16.96 26.14
C GLU A 45 6.66 -16.12 24.85
N ILE A 46 5.63 -16.32 24.02
CA ILE A 46 5.37 -15.49 22.83
C ILE A 46 5.11 -14.02 23.23
N HIS A 47 4.34 -13.79 24.30
CA HIS A 47 4.07 -12.46 24.81
C HIS A 47 5.35 -11.76 25.30
N ASP A 48 6.18 -12.47 26.07
CA ASP A 48 7.44 -11.94 26.59
C ASP A 48 8.46 -11.66 25.46
N LEU A 49 8.49 -12.52 24.44
CA LEU A 49 9.29 -12.30 23.23
C LEU A 49 8.81 -11.08 22.44
N ARG A 50 7.48 -10.86 22.32
CA ARG A 50 6.91 -9.66 21.68
C ARG A 50 7.31 -8.39 22.43
N ALA A 51 7.15 -8.37 23.75
CA ALA A 51 7.54 -7.22 24.56
C ALA A 51 9.05 -6.90 24.41
N THR A 52 9.89 -7.94 24.34
CA THR A 52 11.33 -7.77 24.11
C THR A 52 11.65 -7.26 22.70
N LEU A 53 10.90 -7.71 21.69
CA LEU A 53 11.04 -7.25 20.31
C LEU A 53 10.61 -5.78 20.19
N ASP A 54 9.49 -5.41 20.81
CA ASP A 54 8.99 -4.03 20.82
C ASP A 54 10.02 -3.08 21.43
N ILE A 55 10.67 -3.47 22.55
CA ILE A 55 11.76 -2.69 23.17
C ILE A 55 12.97 -2.57 22.23
N LYS A 56 13.34 -3.63 21.51
CA LYS A 56 14.45 -3.58 20.55
C LYS A 56 14.14 -2.71 19.34
N VAL A 57 12.91 -2.78 18.82
CA VAL A 57 12.42 -1.93 17.72
C VAL A 57 12.38 -0.46 18.17
N SER A 58 11.94 -0.18 19.40
CA SER A 58 11.99 1.17 19.98
C SER A 58 13.43 1.71 20.05
N LYS A 59 14.41 0.90 20.45
CA LYS A 59 15.83 1.32 20.50
C LYS A 59 16.45 1.57 19.13
N VAL A 60 16.08 0.80 18.10
CA VAL A 60 16.53 1.07 16.72
C VAL A 60 15.90 2.36 16.17
N ASN A 61 14.67 2.67 16.59
CA ASN A 61 13.99 3.90 16.21
C ASN A 61 14.48 5.15 16.98
N GLU A 62 15.11 4.99 18.16
CA GLU A 62 15.66 6.10 18.95
C GLU A 62 16.85 6.81 18.27
N GLU A 63 17.68 6.11 17.49
CA GLU A 63 18.76 6.75 16.71
C GLU A 63 18.25 7.64 15.57
N HIS A 64 16.95 7.59 15.26
CA HIS A 64 16.27 8.44 14.26
C HIS A 64 15.07 9.20 14.85
N ALA A 65 14.98 9.32 16.18
CA ALA A 65 13.83 9.88 16.87
C ALA A 65 13.67 11.39 16.65
N ARG A 66 12.95 11.74 15.58
CA ARG A 66 12.19 12.99 15.46
C ARG A 66 10.87 12.86 16.23
N PRO A 67 10.25 13.97 16.68
CA PRO A 67 9.00 13.93 17.44
C PRO A 67 7.93 13.06 16.74
N LEU A 68 7.09 12.40 17.55
CA LEU A 68 5.89 11.68 17.11
C LEU A 68 4.95 12.66 16.39
N GLN A 69 5.23 12.93 15.12
CA GLN A 69 4.29 13.60 14.24
C GLN A 69 3.23 12.57 13.88
N GLU A 70 1.96 12.88 14.17
CA GLU A 70 0.83 12.06 13.76
C GLU A 70 0.91 11.84 12.24
N SER A 71 1.14 10.60 11.83
CA SER A 71 1.14 10.23 10.41
C SER A 71 -0.25 10.47 9.85
N LEU A 72 -0.34 11.12 8.68
CA LEU A 72 -1.61 11.36 7.98
C LEU A 72 -2.09 10.13 7.18
N THR A 73 -1.40 9.02 7.33
CA THR A 73 -1.72 7.72 6.73
C THR A 73 -1.55 6.60 7.74
N ILE A 74 -2.27 5.50 7.52
CA ILE A 74 -2.18 4.24 8.28
C ILE A 74 -1.69 3.14 7.35
N THR A 75 -0.83 2.26 7.84
CA THR A 75 -0.36 1.08 7.11
C THR A 75 -0.80 -0.22 7.78
N ASP A 76 -1.10 -1.24 6.99
CA ASP A 76 -1.43 -2.60 7.46
C ASP A 76 -0.21 -3.33 8.07
N PHE A 77 0.99 -2.79 7.89
CA PHE A 77 2.26 -3.42 8.24
C PHE A 77 3.06 -2.58 9.26
N PRO A 78 2.48 -2.24 10.43
CA PRO A 78 3.07 -1.32 11.39
C PRO A 78 4.33 -1.86 12.08
N LEU A 79 4.65 -3.15 11.91
CA LEU A 79 5.85 -3.79 12.47
C LEU A 79 6.98 -3.91 11.45
N ASN A 80 6.72 -3.65 10.17
CA ASN A 80 7.78 -3.68 9.16
C ASN A 80 8.72 -2.48 9.39
N PRO A 81 10.05 -2.69 9.38
CA PRO A 81 11.00 -1.59 9.53
C PRO A 81 10.94 -0.66 8.31
N PHE A 82 11.18 0.62 8.55
CA PHE A 82 11.28 1.59 7.47
C PHE A 82 12.53 1.36 6.62
N LYS A 83 12.40 1.60 5.32
CA LYS A 83 13.49 1.60 4.35
C LYS A 83 13.65 2.97 3.72
N LEU A 84 14.89 3.33 3.39
CA LEU A 84 15.18 4.52 2.58
C LEU A 84 14.91 4.24 1.10
N LEU A 85 14.60 5.28 0.33
CA LEU A 85 14.32 5.16 -1.10
C LEU A 85 15.53 4.66 -1.91
N GLU A 86 16.76 4.96 -1.49
CA GLU A 86 17.98 4.38 -2.07
C GLU A 86 18.04 2.85 -1.89
N GLU A 87 17.70 2.33 -0.70
CA GLU A 87 17.62 0.89 -0.45
C GLU A 87 16.52 0.24 -1.29
N VAL A 88 15.38 0.91 -1.45
CA VAL A 88 14.27 0.42 -2.30
C VAL A 88 14.71 0.29 -3.76
N LYS A 89 15.42 1.28 -4.30
CA LYS A 89 15.88 1.29 -5.69
C LYS A 89 16.98 0.27 -5.99
N SER A 90 17.79 -0.06 -4.99
CA SER A 90 18.89 -1.03 -5.11
C SER A 90 18.50 -2.47 -4.78
N SER A 91 17.28 -2.68 -4.29
CA SER A 91 16.77 -4.00 -3.90
C SER A 91 16.38 -4.88 -5.10
N ASN A 92 16.42 -6.19 -4.88
CA ASN A 92 15.85 -7.16 -5.82
C ASN A 92 14.33 -6.99 -5.95
N VAL A 93 13.80 -7.33 -7.12
CA VAL A 93 12.40 -7.16 -7.52
C VAL A 93 11.82 -8.53 -7.89
N PRO A 94 10.63 -8.92 -7.41
CA PRO A 94 9.68 -8.12 -6.63
C PRO A 94 9.99 -8.11 -5.13
N ASN A 95 9.65 -7.01 -4.46
CA ASN A 95 9.81 -6.87 -3.01
C ASN A 95 8.81 -5.85 -2.43
N LYS A 96 8.62 -5.86 -1.11
CA LYS A 96 7.69 -5.01 -0.38
C LYS A 96 8.42 -4.23 0.71
N PHE A 97 8.12 -2.95 0.80
CA PHE A 97 8.79 -2.01 1.69
C PHE A 97 7.77 -1.18 2.45
N ARG A 98 8.12 -0.81 3.68
CA ARG A 98 7.45 0.26 4.42
C ARG A 98 8.37 1.47 4.41
N LEU A 99 7.81 2.64 4.13
CA LEU A 99 8.54 3.87 3.93
C LEU A 99 7.97 4.97 4.83
N ARG A 100 8.84 5.87 5.25
CA ARG A 100 8.46 7.14 5.84
C ARG A 100 8.96 8.24 4.90
N VAL A 101 8.06 8.91 4.22
CA VAL A 101 8.33 9.82 3.10
C VAL A 101 7.45 11.06 3.17
N LYS A 102 7.76 12.08 2.37
CA LYS A 102 6.86 13.20 2.07
C LYS A 102 6.20 12.94 0.72
N ILE A 103 4.90 13.21 0.57
CA ILE A 103 4.24 13.19 -0.74
C ILE A 103 4.36 14.60 -1.33
N ILE A 104 5.10 14.75 -2.42
CA ILE A 104 5.35 16.06 -3.03
C ILE A 104 4.35 16.40 -4.13
N ALA A 105 3.74 15.39 -4.78
CA ALA A 105 2.72 15.59 -5.80
C ALA A 105 1.81 14.37 -5.94
N VAL A 106 0.57 14.60 -6.38
CA VAL A 106 -0.39 13.59 -6.80
C VAL A 106 -0.70 13.83 -8.29
N LYS A 107 -0.76 12.78 -9.10
CA LYS A 107 -0.97 12.90 -10.55
C LYS A 107 -2.07 11.96 -11.01
N PRO A 108 -3.17 12.47 -11.58
CA PRO A 108 -3.51 13.88 -11.71
C PRO A 108 -3.82 14.55 -10.35
N SER A 109 -3.74 15.88 -10.30
CA SER A 109 -4.01 16.69 -9.11
C SER A 109 -5.49 16.80 -8.77
N ILE A 110 -6.34 16.73 -9.79
CA ILE A 110 -7.79 16.81 -9.69
C ILE A 110 -8.33 15.41 -9.44
N ILE A 111 -9.00 15.20 -8.29
CA ILE A 111 -9.43 13.87 -7.84
C ILE A 111 -10.39 13.19 -8.83
N GLN A 112 -11.21 13.97 -9.55
CA GLN A 112 -12.10 13.45 -10.59
C GLN A 112 -11.33 12.86 -11.77
N GLU A 113 -10.15 13.39 -12.09
CA GLU A 113 -9.30 12.87 -13.16
C GLU A 113 -8.56 11.58 -12.75
N CYS A 114 -8.47 11.31 -11.44
CA CYS A 114 -7.99 10.04 -10.91
C CYS A 114 -9.00 8.91 -11.12
N ILE A 115 -10.25 9.22 -11.48
CA ILE A 115 -11.31 8.24 -11.70
C ILE A 115 -11.31 7.81 -13.15
N ILE A 116 -11.20 6.52 -13.37
CA ILE A 116 -11.11 5.91 -14.70
C ILE A 116 -12.08 4.74 -14.84
N GLY A 117 -12.41 4.41 -16.08
CA GLY A 117 -13.08 3.16 -16.43
C GLY A 117 -12.10 2.15 -17.00
N ILE A 118 -12.24 0.88 -16.63
CA ILE A 118 -11.51 -0.25 -17.20
C ILE A 118 -12.51 -1.27 -17.75
N CYS A 119 -12.33 -1.69 -19.00
CA CYS A 119 -13.10 -2.79 -19.57
C CYS A 119 -12.41 -4.12 -19.31
N GLY A 120 -13.10 -5.09 -18.69
CA GLY A 120 -12.54 -6.43 -18.44
C GLY A 120 -12.40 -7.29 -19.70
N THR A 121 -13.12 -6.97 -20.77
CA THR A 121 -13.10 -7.73 -22.02
C THR A 121 -12.00 -7.28 -23.00
N CYS A 122 -11.71 -5.98 -23.08
CA CYS A 122 -10.74 -5.45 -24.05
C CYS A 122 -9.56 -4.68 -23.42
N ASP A 123 -9.44 -4.70 -22.09
CA ASP A 123 -8.37 -4.06 -21.29
C ASP A 123 -8.12 -2.59 -21.64
N GLN A 124 -9.16 -1.90 -22.13
CA GLN A 124 -9.06 -0.48 -22.46
C GLN A 124 -9.33 0.38 -21.22
N PHE A 125 -8.45 1.37 -21.03
CA PHE A 125 -8.54 2.39 -19.99
C PHE A 125 -9.17 3.65 -20.59
N ILE A 126 -10.21 4.15 -19.96
CA ILE A 126 -10.91 5.34 -20.41
C ILE A 126 -10.89 6.36 -19.27
N ARG A 127 -10.42 7.57 -19.59
CA ARG A 127 -10.62 8.75 -18.75
C ARG A 127 -11.92 9.41 -19.17
N PHE A 128 -12.77 9.71 -18.20
CA PHE A 128 -14.07 10.31 -18.47
C PHE A 128 -13.90 11.79 -18.83
N ASN A 129 -14.60 12.23 -19.88
CA ASN A 129 -14.85 13.64 -20.12
C ASN A 129 -16.16 14.06 -19.41
N ASP A 130 -16.50 15.35 -19.44
CA ASP A 130 -17.69 15.89 -18.76
C ASP A 130 -19.01 15.17 -19.10
N THR A 131 -19.15 14.68 -20.33
CA THR A 131 -20.35 13.95 -20.77
C THR A 131 -20.40 12.56 -20.15
N PHE A 132 -19.29 11.83 -20.14
CA PHE A 132 -19.22 10.49 -19.56
C PHE A 132 -19.26 10.49 -18.03
N LEU A 133 -18.72 11.53 -17.40
CA LEU A 133 -18.82 11.72 -15.95
C LEU A 133 -20.28 11.76 -15.50
N LYS A 134 -21.16 12.42 -16.26
CA LYS A 134 -22.60 12.47 -15.93
C LYS A 134 -23.23 11.08 -15.93
N GLU A 135 -22.94 10.24 -16.92
CA GLU A 135 -23.52 8.88 -17.00
C GLU A 135 -23.09 8.01 -15.82
N VAL A 136 -21.80 8.06 -15.46
CA VAL A 136 -21.23 7.38 -14.29
C VAL A 136 -21.88 7.86 -12.99
N VAL A 137 -22.11 9.18 -12.87
CA VAL A 137 -22.78 9.83 -11.73
C VAL A 137 -24.23 9.39 -11.57
N PHE A 138 -24.89 8.85 -12.58
CA PHE A 138 -26.27 8.36 -12.42
C PHE A 138 -26.33 6.84 -12.22
N ASN A 139 -25.58 6.07 -13.01
CA ASN A 139 -25.81 4.63 -13.15
C ASN A 139 -24.77 3.73 -12.46
N ASP A 140 -23.68 4.28 -11.90
CA ASP A 140 -22.55 3.53 -11.33
C ASP A 140 -21.93 2.47 -12.26
N THR A 141 -22.35 2.47 -13.53
CA THR A 141 -22.01 1.50 -14.56
C THR A 141 -22.09 2.21 -15.90
N MET A 142 -21.23 1.82 -16.83
CA MET A 142 -21.18 2.39 -18.18
C MET A 142 -20.80 1.26 -19.14
N GLN A 143 -21.43 1.18 -20.30
CA GLN A 143 -21.04 0.19 -21.30
C GLN A 143 -19.70 0.57 -21.94
N CYS A 144 -18.84 -0.41 -22.22
CA CYS A 144 -17.56 -0.14 -22.86
C CYS A 144 -17.75 0.45 -24.26
N ILE A 145 -17.25 1.66 -24.50
CA ILE A 145 -17.39 2.33 -25.81
C ILE A 145 -16.59 1.63 -26.93
N ASN A 146 -15.55 0.87 -26.57
CA ASN A 146 -14.67 0.22 -27.53
C ASN A 146 -15.24 -1.11 -28.00
N CYS A 147 -15.53 -2.04 -27.07
CA CYS A 147 -16.03 -3.37 -27.44
C CYS A 147 -17.54 -3.52 -27.35
N LYS A 148 -18.25 -2.66 -26.59
CA LYS A 148 -19.70 -2.76 -26.28
C LYS A 148 -20.16 -4.08 -25.66
N ASN A 149 -19.25 -4.99 -25.35
CA ASN A 149 -19.54 -6.33 -24.87
C ASN A 149 -19.51 -6.45 -23.35
N ASP A 150 -19.10 -5.38 -22.66
CA ASP A 150 -18.86 -5.40 -21.22
C ASP A 150 -19.24 -4.07 -20.58
N LEU A 151 -19.42 -4.11 -19.26
CA LEU A 151 -19.53 -2.91 -18.43
C LEU A 151 -18.13 -2.47 -17.99
N MET A 152 -17.90 -1.16 -18.01
CA MET A 152 -16.71 -0.53 -17.50
C MET A 152 -16.70 -0.65 -15.97
N ASN A 153 -15.63 -1.23 -15.42
CA ASN A 153 -15.32 -1.15 -14.00
C ASN A 153 -14.76 0.25 -13.70
N ILE A 154 -15.49 1.03 -12.90
CA ILE A 154 -15.08 2.37 -12.51
C ILE A 154 -14.20 2.26 -11.26
N THR A 155 -12.96 2.73 -11.35
CA THR A 155 -12.00 2.68 -10.26
C THR A 155 -11.11 3.91 -10.23
N TYR A 156 -10.14 3.93 -9.33
CA TYR A 156 -9.13 4.98 -9.24
C TYR A 156 -7.81 4.52 -9.86
N ALA A 157 -7.15 5.42 -10.56
CA ALA A 157 -5.80 5.28 -11.07
C ALA A 157 -5.08 6.63 -11.02
N PHE A 158 -4.05 6.71 -10.19
CA PHE A 158 -3.22 7.89 -10.06
C PHE A 158 -1.82 7.52 -9.60
N GLU A 159 -0.93 8.49 -9.58
CA GLU A 159 0.44 8.35 -9.14
C GLU A 159 0.70 9.32 -8.00
N ILE A 160 1.55 8.92 -7.05
CA ILE A 160 2.10 9.80 -6.04
C ILE A 160 3.61 9.88 -6.23
N LEU A 161 4.14 11.08 -6.13
CA LEU A 161 5.58 11.32 -6.12
C LEU A 161 6.01 11.53 -4.68
N VAL A 162 6.92 10.67 -4.21
CA VAL A 162 7.37 10.68 -2.82
C VAL A 162 8.86 10.98 -2.72
N LEU A 163 9.24 11.61 -1.60
CA LEU A 163 10.58 12.08 -1.31
C LEU A 163 11.00 11.63 0.10
N ASP A 164 12.26 11.22 0.24
CA ASP A 164 12.97 11.18 1.51
C ASP A 164 14.36 11.84 1.37
N SER A 165 15.21 11.69 2.39
CA SER A 165 16.57 12.24 2.37
C SER A 165 17.50 11.64 1.30
N THR A 166 17.10 10.56 0.64
CA THR A 166 17.91 9.81 -0.35
C THR A 166 17.41 9.97 -1.78
N GLY A 167 16.23 10.55 -1.99
CA GLY A 167 15.78 10.99 -3.30
C GLY A 167 14.29 10.79 -3.54
N LEU A 168 13.92 10.68 -4.83
CA LEU A 168 12.52 10.67 -5.28
C LEU A 168 12.08 9.30 -5.79
N LEU A 169 10.80 8.95 -5.59
CA LEU A 169 10.19 7.74 -6.11
C LEU A 169 8.76 8.00 -6.61
N GLN A 170 8.46 7.55 -7.82
CA GLN A 170 7.10 7.55 -8.37
C GLN A 170 6.40 6.24 -8.02
N VAL A 171 5.23 6.33 -7.41
CA VAL A 171 4.46 5.18 -6.92
C VAL A 171 3.06 5.22 -7.52
N ASN A 172 2.68 4.13 -8.17
CA ASN A 172 1.34 3.97 -8.75
C ASN A 172 0.34 3.60 -7.66
N VAL A 173 -0.88 4.12 -7.76
CA VAL A 173 -1.99 3.80 -6.86
C VAL A 173 -3.18 3.43 -7.72
N PHE A 174 -3.58 2.16 -7.64
CA PHE A 174 -4.53 1.59 -8.59
C PHE A 174 -5.49 0.60 -7.94
N ASP A 175 -6.71 0.54 -8.49
CA ASP A 175 -7.72 -0.48 -8.19
C ASP A 175 -7.95 -0.64 -6.66
N LYS A 176 -7.89 -1.86 -6.12
CA LYS A 176 -8.16 -2.16 -4.71
C LYS A 176 -7.32 -1.32 -3.73
N GLU A 177 -6.07 -1.03 -4.09
CA GLU A 177 -5.17 -0.26 -3.21
C GLU A 177 -5.51 1.22 -3.25
N ALA A 178 -6.03 1.71 -4.38
CA ALA A 178 -6.54 3.07 -4.48
C ALA A 178 -7.88 3.24 -3.76
N HIS A 179 -8.78 2.25 -3.85
CA HIS A 179 -9.99 2.23 -3.02
C HIS A 179 -9.64 2.27 -1.54
N ARG A 180 -8.70 1.41 -1.10
CA ARG A 180 -8.20 1.40 0.27
C ARG A 180 -7.61 2.74 0.69
N PHE A 181 -6.79 3.35 -0.16
CA PHE A 181 -6.20 4.66 0.09
C PHE A 181 -7.26 5.71 0.42
N PHE A 182 -8.38 5.70 -0.32
CA PHE A 182 -9.54 6.56 -0.08
C PHE A 182 -10.54 5.98 0.93
N ASN A 183 -10.13 5.11 1.85
CA ASN A 183 -10.99 4.48 2.88
C ASN A 183 -12.22 3.77 2.31
N ASN A 184 -12.04 3.08 1.17
CA ASN A 184 -13.06 2.33 0.44
C ASN A 184 -14.23 3.18 -0.07
N ILE A 185 -14.05 4.50 -0.22
CA ILE A 185 -15.05 5.35 -0.87
C ILE A 185 -15.15 4.96 -2.35
N LYS A 186 -16.39 4.81 -2.83
CA LYS A 186 -16.67 4.52 -4.23
C LYS A 186 -16.39 5.76 -5.10
N PRO A 187 -15.78 5.60 -6.30
CA PRO A 187 -15.52 6.72 -7.21
C PRO A 187 -16.77 7.53 -7.53
N SER A 188 -17.90 6.86 -7.75
CA SER A 188 -19.16 7.53 -8.05
C SER A 188 -19.65 8.44 -6.92
N LEU A 189 -19.32 8.12 -5.66
CA LEU A 189 -19.68 8.96 -4.52
C LEU A 189 -18.88 10.26 -4.51
N LEU A 190 -17.58 10.22 -4.85
CA LEU A 190 -16.76 11.43 -5.03
C LEU A 190 -17.21 12.28 -6.21
N LEU A 191 -17.83 11.67 -7.24
CA LEU A 191 -18.37 12.43 -8.37
C LEU A 191 -19.73 13.06 -8.05
N ARG A 192 -20.58 12.39 -7.26
CA ARG A 192 -21.95 12.83 -6.91
C ARG A 192 -21.98 13.83 -5.76
N ASP A 193 -21.16 13.63 -4.72
CA ASP A 193 -21.21 14.39 -3.48
C ASP A 193 -20.03 15.35 -3.38
N GLU A 194 -20.31 16.63 -3.57
CA GLU A 194 -19.32 17.70 -3.49
C GLU A 194 -18.66 17.83 -2.11
N ASN A 195 -19.38 17.56 -1.01
CA ASN A 195 -18.82 17.67 0.33
C ASN A 195 -17.82 16.55 0.59
N ILE A 196 -18.14 15.32 0.18
CA ILE A 196 -17.22 14.18 0.28
C ILE A 196 -16.00 14.45 -0.60
N ARG A 197 -16.22 14.91 -1.84
CA ARG A 197 -15.13 15.28 -2.75
C ARG A 197 -14.20 16.32 -2.15
N LEU A 198 -14.73 17.44 -1.67
CA LEU A 198 -13.96 18.53 -1.07
C LEU A 198 -13.19 18.05 0.17
N ASN A 199 -13.78 17.18 0.98
CA ASN A 199 -13.10 16.57 2.12
C ASN A 199 -11.85 15.79 1.68
N TYR A 200 -11.95 14.96 0.65
CA TYR A 200 -10.81 14.20 0.13
C TYR A 200 -9.78 15.07 -0.58
N GLU A 201 -10.20 16.08 -1.35
CA GLU A 201 -9.31 17.08 -1.90
C GLU A 201 -8.53 17.81 -0.79
N ASN A 202 -9.18 18.15 0.32
CA ASN A 202 -8.52 18.75 1.47
C ASN A 202 -7.56 17.77 2.18
N LYS A 203 -7.91 16.48 2.27
CA LYS A 203 -6.98 15.45 2.79
C LYS A 203 -5.74 15.31 1.92
N LEU A 204 -5.91 15.29 0.59
CA LEU A 204 -4.78 15.29 -0.36
C LEU A 204 -3.94 16.56 -0.19
N LYS A 205 -4.54 17.75 -0.13
CA LYS A 205 -3.82 19.01 0.13
C LYS A 205 -3.06 19.04 1.45
N ARG A 206 -3.48 18.27 2.46
CA ARG A 206 -2.77 18.16 3.74
C ARG A 206 -1.52 17.29 3.63
N ILE A 207 -1.53 16.24 2.81
CA ILE A 207 -0.39 15.32 2.64
C ILE A 207 0.56 15.76 1.52
N CYS A 208 0.06 16.51 0.55
CA CYS A 208 0.83 17.03 -0.58
C CYS A 208 0.48 18.51 -0.82
N ASN A 209 1.48 19.35 -1.04
CA ASN A 209 1.28 20.77 -1.30
C ASN A 209 1.63 21.10 -2.75
N GLU A 210 0.74 20.74 -3.66
CA GLU A 210 0.90 21.01 -5.08
C GLU A 210 0.94 22.52 -5.34
N GLY A 211 2.04 23.01 -5.92
CA GLY A 211 2.16 24.39 -6.39
C GLY A 211 3.03 25.31 -5.54
N LYS A 212 3.60 24.84 -4.42
CA LYS A 212 4.73 25.55 -3.78
C LYS A 212 6.06 25.07 -4.38
N SER A 213 7.04 25.96 -4.48
CA SER A 213 8.41 25.62 -4.89
C SER A 213 8.97 24.48 -4.03
N LEU A 214 9.86 23.65 -4.58
CA LEU A 214 10.58 22.60 -3.83
C LEU A 214 11.36 23.18 -2.62
N ASP A 215 11.57 24.49 -2.59
CA ASP A 215 12.16 25.22 -1.47
C ASP A 215 11.35 25.11 -0.15
N TYR A 216 10.10 24.64 -0.19
CA TYR A 216 9.24 24.43 0.97
C TYR A 216 9.07 22.95 1.37
N GLU A 217 9.97 22.07 0.92
CA GLU A 217 9.94 20.64 1.26
C GLU A 217 9.87 20.40 2.78
N ASP A 218 10.50 21.25 3.59
CA ASP A 218 10.52 21.13 5.05
C ASP A 218 9.15 21.33 5.73
N GLU A 219 8.19 21.96 5.05
CA GLU A 219 6.83 22.17 5.56
C GLU A 219 5.91 20.94 5.33
N LEU A 220 6.30 20.02 4.45
CA LEU A 220 5.46 18.86 4.13
C LEU A 220 5.49 17.83 5.28
N PRO A 221 4.32 17.29 5.67
CA PRO A 221 4.27 16.27 6.70
C PRO A 221 4.89 14.97 6.20
N TRP A 222 5.54 14.27 7.13
CA TRP A 222 5.93 12.89 6.89
C TRP A 222 4.69 11.98 6.95
N VAL A 223 4.60 11.07 5.99
CA VAL A 223 3.59 10.02 5.92
C VAL A 223 4.23 8.66 5.91
N GLU A 224 3.50 7.66 6.36
CA GLU A 224 3.89 6.26 6.30
C GLU A 224 3.18 5.54 5.16
N ILE A 225 3.93 4.93 4.25
CA ILE A 225 3.34 4.20 3.12
C ILE A 225 3.99 2.83 2.96
N CYS A 226 3.27 1.91 2.34
CA CYS A 226 3.80 0.62 1.93
C CYS A 226 3.84 0.54 0.39
N VAL A 227 5.00 0.17 -0.16
CA VAL A 227 5.23 0.09 -1.61
C VAL A 227 5.78 -1.28 -2.03
N CYS A 228 5.24 -1.80 -3.13
CA CYS A 228 5.67 -3.05 -3.75
C CYS A 228 6.40 -2.74 -5.05
N SER A 229 7.59 -3.30 -5.24
CA SER A 229 8.32 -3.24 -6.51
C SER A 229 7.99 -4.44 -7.39
N PHE A 230 7.90 -4.22 -8.70
CA PHE A 230 7.68 -5.28 -9.70
C PHE A 230 8.22 -4.86 -11.08
N HIS A 231 8.49 -5.83 -11.94
CA HIS A 231 8.82 -5.58 -13.35
C HIS A 231 7.55 -5.56 -14.19
N SER A 232 7.38 -4.53 -15.01
CA SER A 232 6.32 -4.52 -16.03
C SER A 232 6.73 -5.42 -17.18
N ILE A 233 5.76 -6.13 -17.78
CA ILE A 233 5.97 -6.91 -19.01
C ILE A 233 6.53 -6.02 -20.13
N SER A 234 6.06 -4.77 -20.20
CA SER A 234 6.50 -3.81 -21.22
C SER A 234 7.89 -3.21 -20.96
N GLN A 235 8.38 -3.26 -19.72
CA GLN A 235 9.64 -2.63 -19.30
C GLN A 235 10.32 -3.51 -18.24
N PRO A 236 10.89 -4.66 -18.64
CA PRO A 236 11.42 -5.65 -17.70
C PRO A 236 12.67 -5.16 -16.95
N ASN A 237 13.36 -4.14 -17.47
CA ASN A 237 14.59 -3.60 -16.86
C ASN A 237 14.34 -2.37 -15.98
N HIS A 238 13.10 -1.90 -15.88
CA HIS A 238 12.75 -0.72 -15.09
C HIS A 238 11.72 -1.11 -14.03
N PRO A 239 12.12 -1.20 -12.75
CA PRO A 239 11.20 -1.52 -11.69
C PRO A 239 10.11 -0.45 -11.59
N ARG A 240 8.88 -0.90 -11.43
CA ARG A 240 7.73 -0.07 -11.10
C ARG A 240 7.35 -0.29 -9.65
N TYR A 241 6.75 0.73 -9.07
CA TYR A 241 6.35 0.72 -7.67
C TYR A 241 4.84 0.95 -7.58
N SER A 242 4.16 0.15 -6.77
CA SER A 242 2.74 0.31 -6.47
C SER A 242 2.54 0.44 -4.98
N LEU A 243 1.65 1.34 -4.58
CA LEU A 243 1.16 1.42 -3.21
C LEU A 243 0.42 0.13 -2.87
N PHE A 244 0.52 -0.31 -1.62
CA PHE A 244 -0.34 -1.35 -1.07
C PHE A 244 -0.57 -1.11 0.43
N GLY A 245 -1.67 -1.63 0.97
CA GLY A 245 -1.90 -1.69 2.42
C GLY A 245 -1.79 -0.35 3.14
N THR A 246 -2.15 0.76 2.47
CA THR A 246 -2.03 2.13 2.98
C THR A 246 -3.36 2.86 2.84
N SER A 247 -3.80 3.58 3.88
CA SER A 247 -5.05 4.34 3.94
C SER A 247 -4.81 5.78 4.41
N LEU A 248 -5.57 6.74 3.90
CA LEU A 248 -5.58 8.13 4.38
C LEU A 248 -6.37 8.30 5.67
N ILE A 249 -5.94 9.21 6.55
CA ILE A 249 -6.69 9.61 7.75
C ILE A 249 -7.62 10.79 7.45
#